data_AF-A0A7S3MVW7-F1
#
_entry.id   AF-A0A7S3MVW7-F1
#
_cell.length_a   1.000
_cell.length_b   1.000
_cell.length_c   1.000
_cell.angle_alpha   90.00
_cell.angle_beta   90.00
_cell.angle_gamma   90.00
#
_symmetry.space_group_name_H-M   'P 1'
#
loop_
_entity.id
_entity.type
_entity.pdbx_description
1 polymer ?
#
loop_
_entity_poly.entity_id
_entity_poly.type
_entity_poly.pdbx_seq_one_letter_code
_entity_poly.pdbx_strand_id
1 'polypeptide(L)'
;MAPEMIQNKAHNHTLDIWSLGILLYELVHGKAPFTGVHPREISEKIMAGNIRFKPGVTADYKDLVLAILKANPTERIPLVKVFDHPWIRNFEKKYNLKKVVAAPVKPPSISKEQVDKKRADQEAKEKSLAEAAAKKKLAEQEAAAKEAERQEKLRQ
;
A
#
# COMPACT_ATOMS: atom_id res chain seq x y z
N MET A 1 -9.26 -2.26 -5.43
CA MET A 1 -8.79 -2.14 -4.04
C MET A 1 -8.36 -3.51 -3.55
N ALA A 2 -7.29 -3.60 -2.78
CA ALA A 2 -6.92 -4.85 -2.14
C ALA A 2 -7.75 -5.07 -0.86
N PRO A 3 -7.99 -6.32 -0.43
CA PRO A 3 -8.74 -6.65 0.79
C PRO A 3 -8.23 -5.93 2.03
N GLU A 4 -6.91 -5.84 2.19
CA GLU A 4 -6.27 -5.18 3.34
C GLU A 4 -6.56 -3.67 3.43
N MET A 5 -6.75 -3.00 2.28
CA MET A 5 -7.13 -1.58 2.22
C MET A 5 -8.57 -1.39 2.67
N ILE A 6 -9.46 -2.31 2.30
CA ILE A 6 -10.87 -2.28 2.72
C ILE A 6 -10.96 -2.47 4.24
N GLN A 7 -10.06 -3.26 4.81
CA GLN A 7 -9.98 -3.50 6.26
C GLN A 7 -9.21 -2.42 7.04
N ASN A 8 -8.74 -1.33 6.40
CA ASN A 8 -7.90 -0.31 7.02
C ASN A 8 -6.67 -0.88 7.77
N LYS A 9 -6.10 -1.98 7.27
CA LYS A 9 -4.89 -2.59 7.85
C LYS A 9 -3.63 -1.89 7.32
N ALA A 10 -2.55 -2.02 8.09
CA ALA A 10 -1.22 -1.64 7.62
C ALA A 10 -0.91 -2.38 6.31
N HIS A 11 -0.60 -1.63 5.26
CA HIS A 11 -0.37 -2.15 3.92
C HIS A 11 1.08 -1.94 3.51
N ASN A 12 1.58 -2.86 2.71
CA ASN A 12 2.97 -2.89 2.24
C ASN A 12 2.99 -2.98 0.71
N HIS A 13 4.19 -3.17 0.13
CA HIS A 13 4.43 -3.43 -1.29
C HIS A 13 3.62 -4.61 -1.89
N THR A 14 3.00 -5.44 -1.05
CA THR A 14 2.12 -6.55 -1.47
C THR A 14 0.85 -6.06 -2.18
N LEU A 15 0.45 -4.80 -2.01
CA LEU A 15 -0.67 -4.18 -2.72
C LEU A 15 -0.48 -4.16 -4.24
N ASP A 16 0.75 -3.90 -4.69
CA ASP A 16 1.08 -3.87 -6.11
C ASP A 16 0.95 -5.26 -6.72
N ILE A 17 1.30 -6.29 -5.97
CA ILE A 17 1.14 -7.69 -6.36
C ILE A 17 -0.35 -8.02 -6.56
N TRP A 18 -1.23 -7.56 -5.66
CA TRP A 18 -2.68 -7.73 -5.84
C TRP A 18 -3.16 -7.06 -7.12
N SER A 19 -2.78 -5.78 -7.31
CA SER A 19 -3.18 -5.00 -8.49
C SER A 19 -2.68 -5.63 -9.79
N LEU A 20 -1.48 -6.23 -9.77
CA LEU A 20 -0.94 -7.01 -10.88
C LEU A 20 -1.83 -8.22 -11.22
N GLY A 21 -2.35 -8.94 -10.22
CA GLY A 21 -3.25 -10.07 -10.44
C GLY A 21 -4.59 -9.66 -11.04
N ILE A 22 -5.14 -8.52 -10.60
CA ILE A 22 -6.37 -7.95 -11.17
C ILE A 22 -6.14 -7.58 -12.64
N LEU A 23 -5.03 -6.89 -12.92
CA LEU A 23 -4.66 -6.49 -14.28
C LEU A 23 -4.43 -7.71 -15.18
N LEU A 24 -3.71 -8.72 -14.71
CA LEU A 24 -3.47 -9.96 -15.44
C LEU A 24 -4.80 -10.65 -15.79
N TYR A 25 -5.73 -10.72 -14.83
CA TYR A 25 -7.05 -11.28 -15.07
C TYR A 25 -7.80 -10.51 -16.16
N GLU A 26 -7.79 -9.18 -16.06
CA GLU A 26 -8.47 -8.28 -16.99
C GLU A 26 -7.90 -8.36 -18.41
N LEU A 27 -6.58 -8.47 -18.57
CA LEU A 27 -5.94 -8.62 -19.87
C LEU A 27 -6.36 -9.93 -20.59
N VAL A 28 -6.63 -10.99 -19.85
CA VAL A 28 -7.04 -12.28 -20.42
C VAL A 28 -8.55 -12.38 -20.63
N HIS A 29 -9.34 -11.80 -19.73
CA HIS A 29 -10.81 -11.94 -19.75
C HIS A 29 -11.54 -10.74 -20.37
N GLY A 30 -10.87 -9.60 -20.55
CA GLY A 30 -11.45 -8.33 -20.98
C GLY A 30 -12.35 -7.67 -19.94
N LYS A 31 -12.36 -8.17 -18.69
CA LYS A 31 -13.16 -7.63 -17.59
C LYS A 31 -12.49 -7.88 -16.25
N ALA A 32 -12.74 -7.01 -15.28
CA ALA A 32 -12.26 -7.20 -13.93
C ALA A 32 -12.89 -8.47 -13.27
N PRO A 33 -12.16 -9.14 -12.36
CA PRO A 33 -12.67 -10.34 -11.68
C PRO A 33 -13.80 -10.02 -10.70
N PHE A 34 -13.76 -8.82 -10.09
CA PHE A 34 -14.76 -8.33 -9.14
C PHE A 34 -15.43 -7.09 -9.72
N THR A 35 -16.73 -7.19 -9.99
CA THR A 35 -17.57 -6.10 -10.53
C THR A 35 -18.86 -6.04 -9.73
N GLY A 36 -19.45 -4.85 -9.63
CA GLY A 36 -20.69 -4.59 -8.90
C GLY A 36 -21.18 -3.18 -9.17
N VAL A 37 -22.45 -2.91 -8.88
CA VAL A 37 -23.05 -1.58 -9.08
C VAL A 37 -22.67 -0.66 -7.93
N HIS A 38 -22.67 -1.21 -6.70
CA HIS A 38 -22.35 -0.47 -5.50
C HIS A 38 -20.94 -0.80 -4.99
N PRO A 39 -20.18 0.18 -4.47
CA PRO A 39 -18.86 -0.05 -3.89
C PRO A 39 -18.82 -1.10 -2.77
N ARG A 40 -19.92 -1.23 -2.01
CA ARG A 40 -20.06 -2.25 -0.96
C ARG A 40 -20.06 -3.67 -1.54
N GLU A 41 -20.80 -3.92 -2.62
CA GLU A 41 -20.85 -5.25 -3.26
C GLU A 41 -19.49 -5.66 -3.82
N ILE A 42 -18.74 -4.71 -4.39
CA ILE A 42 -17.39 -4.95 -4.91
C ILE A 42 -16.47 -5.34 -3.75
N SER A 43 -16.55 -4.61 -2.63
CA SER A 43 -15.78 -4.91 -1.42
C SER A 43 -16.08 -6.30 -0.88
N GLU A 44 -17.36 -6.68 -0.79
CA GLU A 44 -17.78 -8.02 -0.35
C GLU A 44 -17.24 -9.13 -1.27
N LYS A 45 -17.28 -8.91 -2.59
CA LYS A 45 -16.73 -9.86 -3.59
C LYS A 45 -15.22 -10.00 -3.47
N ILE A 46 -14.51 -8.89 -3.26
CA ILE A 46 -13.05 -8.87 -3.02
C ILE A 46 -12.73 -9.67 -1.75
N MET A 47 -13.49 -9.46 -0.67
CA MET A 47 -13.31 -10.18 0.59
C MET A 47 -13.64 -11.67 0.49
N ALA A 48 -14.64 -12.04 -0.30
CA ALA A 48 -15.00 -13.44 -0.57
C ALA A 48 -13.94 -14.17 -1.41
N GLY A 49 -13.17 -13.45 -2.24
CA GLY A 49 -12.09 -14.02 -3.05
C GLY A 49 -12.54 -15.00 -4.14
N ASN A 50 -13.84 -15.03 -4.47
CA ASN A 50 -14.37 -15.98 -5.45
C ASN A 50 -14.15 -15.46 -6.88
N ILE A 51 -13.20 -16.08 -7.60
CA ILE A 51 -12.83 -15.70 -8.96
C ILE A 51 -13.36 -16.74 -9.95
N ARG A 52 -14.10 -16.28 -10.96
CA ARG A 52 -14.60 -17.13 -12.05
C ARG A 52 -13.71 -17.03 -13.27
N PHE A 53 -13.32 -18.16 -13.85
CA PHE A 53 -12.48 -18.22 -15.04
C PHE A 53 -13.29 -18.61 -16.27
N LYS A 54 -12.94 -18.06 -17.44
CA LYS A 54 -13.54 -18.46 -18.73
C LYS A 54 -13.13 -19.91 -19.09
N PRO A 55 -13.99 -20.71 -19.74
CA PRO A 55 -13.56 -21.97 -20.35
C PRO A 55 -12.44 -21.74 -21.38
N GLY A 56 -11.44 -22.63 -21.39
CA GLY A 56 -10.31 -22.58 -22.31
C GLY A 56 -9.04 -21.92 -21.77
N VAL A 57 -9.04 -21.41 -20.53
CA VAL A 57 -7.79 -20.94 -19.89
C VAL A 57 -7.00 -22.12 -19.30
N THR A 58 -5.67 -22.04 -19.38
CA THR A 58 -4.77 -23.12 -18.91
C THR A 58 -4.79 -23.26 -17.39
N ALA A 59 -4.47 -24.46 -16.89
CA ALA A 59 -4.37 -24.72 -15.45
C ALA A 59 -3.31 -23.82 -14.79
N ASP A 60 -2.12 -23.72 -15.40
CA ASP A 60 -1.02 -22.86 -14.92
C ASP A 60 -1.43 -21.40 -14.77
N TYR A 61 -2.27 -20.89 -15.67
CA TYR A 61 -2.78 -19.51 -15.59
C TYR A 61 -3.69 -19.34 -14.37
N LYS A 62 -4.62 -20.27 -14.17
CA LYS A 62 -5.54 -20.23 -13.03
C LYS A 62 -4.78 -20.28 -11.72
N ASP A 63 -3.78 -21.17 -11.64
CA ASP A 63 -2.93 -21.33 -10.46
C ASP A 63 -2.19 -20.03 -10.13
N LEU A 64 -1.57 -19.39 -11.13
CA LEU A 64 -0.89 -18.11 -10.94
C LEU A 64 -1.83 -17.03 -10.42
N VAL A 65 -3.00 -16.86 -11.04
CA VAL A 65 -3.97 -15.83 -10.65
C VAL A 65 -4.49 -16.09 -9.23
N LEU A 66 -4.77 -17.34 -8.86
CA LEU A 66 -5.20 -17.71 -7.52
C LEU A 66 -4.11 -17.51 -6.46
N ALA A 67 -2.84 -17.71 -6.82
CA ALA A 67 -1.70 -17.46 -5.94
C ALA A 67 -1.45 -15.95 -5.71
N ILE A 68 -1.71 -15.12 -6.72
CA ILE A 68 -1.58 -13.65 -6.64
C ILE A 68 -2.78 -13.02 -5.92
N LEU A 69 -4.01 -13.49 -6.20
CA LEU A 69 -5.24 -12.93 -5.64
C LEU A 69 -5.65 -13.60 -4.33
N LYS A 70 -4.67 -13.86 -3.46
CA LYS A 70 -4.92 -14.29 -2.07
C LYS A 70 -5.36 -13.10 -1.22
N ALA A 71 -6.44 -13.31 -0.45
CA ALA A 71 -6.98 -12.30 0.44
C ALA A 71 -5.99 -11.92 1.55
N ASN A 72 -5.28 -12.93 2.07
CA ASN A 72 -4.21 -12.73 3.05
C ASN A 72 -2.91 -12.30 2.33
N PRO A 73 -2.34 -11.10 2.64
CA PRO A 73 -1.10 -10.64 2.02
C PRO A 73 0.11 -11.54 2.30
N THR A 74 0.15 -12.27 3.43
CA THR A 74 1.29 -13.13 3.77
C THR A 74 1.29 -14.46 3.02
N GLU A 75 0.11 -14.92 2.59
CA GLU A 75 -0.05 -16.11 1.73
C GLU A 75 0.10 -15.78 0.24
N ARG A 76 0.12 -14.48 -0.09
CA ARG A 76 0.25 -13.99 -1.46
C ARG A 76 1.65 -14.33 -1.99
N ILE A 77 1.72 -14.85 -3.22
CA ILE A 77 3.00 -15.15 -3.86
C ILE A 77 3.85 -13.88 -3.95
N PRO A 78 5.12 -13.88 -3.51
CA PRO A 78 6.00 -12.72 -3.63
C PRO A 78 6.35 -12.48 -5.10
N LEU A 79 6.55 -11.21 -5.48
CA LEU A 79 6.77 -10.80 -6.86
C LEU A 79 7.92 -11.55 -7.54
N VAL A 80 9.00 -11.85 -6.81
CA VAL A 80 10.14 -12.62 -7.35
C VAL A 80 9.71 -14.02 -7.81
N LYS A 81 8.83 -14.68 -7.06
CA LYS A 81 8.32 -16.02 -7.40
C LYS A 81 7.28 -16.00 -8.52
N VAL A 82 6.62 -14.86 -8.76
CA VAL A 82 5.71 -14.70 -9.91
C VAL A 82 6.47 -14.95 -11.22
N PHE A 83 7.66 -14.35 -11.38
CA PHE A 83 8.50 -14.54 -12.57
C PHE A 83 8.99 -15.98 -12.76
N ASP A 84 9.06 -16.76 -11.68
CA ASP A 84 9.46 -18.17 -11.74
C ASP A 84 8.28 -19.12 -11.93
N HIS A 85 7.05 -18.61 -11.97
CA HIS A 85 5.86 -19.43 -12.11
C HIS A 85 5.84 -20.17 -13.46
N PRO A 86 5.40 -21.45 -13.50
CA PRO A 86 5.33 -22.24 -14.74
C PRO A 86 4.63 -21.51 -15.89
N TRP A 87 3.54 -20.80 -15.62
CA TRP A 87 2.83 -20.01 -16.63
C TRP A 87 3.73 -18.98 -17.33
N ILE A 88 4.53 -18.22 -16.56
CA ILE A 88 5.46 -17.22 -17.11
C ILE A 88 6.63 -17.92 -17.80
N ARG A 89 7.25 -18.92 -17.17
CA ARG A 89 8.39 -19.64 -17.76
C ARG A 89 8.04 -20.36 -19.07
N ASN A 90 6.85 -20.94 -19.15
CA ASN A 90 6.35 -21.58 -20.37
C ASN A 90 6.13 -20.53 -21.47
N PHE A 91 5.65 -19.34 -21.12
CA PHE A 91 5.51 -18.22 -22.04
C PHE A 91 6.87 -17.68 -22.51
N GLU A 92 7.82 -17.47 -21.60
CA GLU A 92 9.19 -17.03 -21.91
C GLU A 92 9.85 -17.99 -22.91
N LYS A 93 9.76 -19.31 -22.67
CA LYS A 93 10.28 -20.32 -23.57
C LYS A 93 9.58 -20.32 -24.93
N LYS A 94 8.24 -20.26 -24.95
CA LYS A 94 7.44 -20.32 -26.17
C LYS A 94 7.73 -19.14 -27.12
N TYR A 95 7.92 -17.95 -26.57
CA TYR A 95 8.16 -16.74 -27.36
C TYR A 95 9.63 -16.31 -27.38
N ASN A 96 10.52 -17.18 -26.88
CA ASN A 96 11.96 -16.96 -26.83
C ASN A 96 12.36 -15.60 -26.24
N LEU A 97 11.61 -15.17 -25.21
CA LEU A 97 11.82 -13.90 -24.53
C LEU A 97 13.11 -13.97 -23.71
N LYS A 98 14.07 -13.12 -24.05
CA LYS A 98 15.25 -12.91 -23.21
C LYS A 98 14.80 -12.06 -22.01
N LYS A 99 15.09 -12.50 -20.79
CA LYS A 99 14.90 -11.65 -19.61
C LYS A 99 15.68 -10.37 -19.84
N VAL A 100 14.99 -9.26 -20.09
CA VAL A 100 15.57 -7.92 -20.03
C VAL A 100 15.74 -7.63 -18.56
N VAL A 101 16.79 -8.21 -17.97
CA VAL A 101 17.26 -7.74 -16.67
C VAL A 101 17.84 -6.37 -16.98
N ALA A 102 17.04 -5.32 -16.82
CA ALA A 102 17.61 -3.98 -16.68
C ALA A 102 18.69 -4.13 -15.62
N ALA A 103 19.94 -3.86 -15.98
CA ALA A 103 21.08 -3.94 -15.07
C ALA A 103 20.66 -3.31 -13.74
N PRO A 104 21.02 -3.90 -12.58
CA PRO A 104 20.59 -3.36 -11.30
C PRO A 104 20.94 -1.89 -11.31
N VAL A 105 19.92 -1.03 -11.42
CA VAL A 105 20.07 0.39 -11.16
C VAL A 105 20.51 0.37 -9.72
N LYS A 106 21.82 0.57 -9.49
CA LYS A 106 22.35 0.76 -8.15
C LYS A 106 21.40 1.79 -7.55
N PRO A 107 20.64 1.45 -6.49
CA PRO A 107 19.84 2.47 -5.83
C PRO A 107 20.79 3.63 -5.59
N PRO A 108 20.39 4.89 -5.88
CA PRO A 108 21.28 6.03 -5.68
C PRO A 108 21.89 5.85 -4.30
N SER A 109 23.21 5.70 -4.26
CA SER A 109 23.94 5.37 -3.04
C SER A 109 23.76 6.53 -2.09
N ILE A 110 22.68 6.55 -1.33
CA ILE A 110 22.49 7.48 -0.23
C ILE A 110 23.48 6.96 0.81
N SER A 111 24.63 7.61 0.92
CA SER A 111 25.63 7.32 1.95
C SER A 111 24.95 7.41 3.31
N LYS A 112 25.39 6.60 4.29
CA LYS A 112 24.84 6.61 5.66
C LYS A 112 24.79 8.04 6.23
N GLU A 113 25.80 8.86 5.93
CA GLU A 113 25.84 10.29 6.25
C GLU A 113 24.65 11.12 5.73
N GLN A 114 24.12 10.83 4.54
CA GLN A 114 22.96 11.55 4.01
C GLN A 114 21.65 11.13 4.70
N VAL A 115 21.56 9.88 5.16
CA VAL A 115 20.39 9.39 5.94
C VAL A 115 20.45 9.94 7.35
N ASP A 116 21.62 9.90 7.99
CA ASP A 116 21.82 10.39 9.36
C ASP A 116 21.60 11.91 9.44
N LYS A 117 22.06 12.67 8.44
CA LYS A 117 21.82 14.11 8.36
C LYS A 117 20.34 14.45 8.17
N LYS A 118 19.63 13.73 7.29
CA LYS A 118 18.18 13.93 7.10
C LYS A 118 17.38 13.58 8.36
N ARG A 119 17.78 12.53 9.08
CA ARG A 119 17.12 12.12 10.33
C ARG A 119 17.35 13.14 11.44
N ALA A 120 18.58 13.65 11.58
CA ALA A 120 18.90 14.71 12.53
C ALA A 120 18.14 16.02 12.22
N ASP A 121 18.07 16.41 10.95
CA ASP A 121 17.33 17.62 10.52
C ASP A 121 15.81 17.47 10.77
N GLN A 122 15.26 16.26 10.63
CA GLN A 122 13.85 15.99 10.92
C GLN A 122 13.56 15.98 12.42
N GLU A 123 14.40 15.33 13.23
CA GLU A 123 14.29 15.31 14.70
C GLU A 123 14.42 16.73 15.29
N ALA A 124 15.29 17.58 14.74
CA ALA A 124 15.43 18.98 15.15
C ALA A 124 14.18 19.82 14.83
N LYS A 125 13.58 19.62 13.64
CA LYS A 125 12.34 20.31 13.25
C LYS A 125 11.15 19.89 14.12
N GLU A 126 11.01 18.59 14.40
CA GLU A 126 9.94 18.09 15.26
C GLU A 126 10.08 18.62 16.69
N LYS A 127 11.30 18.67 17.23
CA LYS A 127 11.56 19.20 18.57
C LYS A 127 11.27 20.70 18.66
N SER A 128 11.65 21.47 17.64
CA SER A 128 11.35 22.92 17.56
C SER A 128 9.83 23.19 17.45
N LEU A 129 9.11 22.40 16.64
CA LEU A 129 7.66 22.53 16.49
C LEU A 129 6.92 22.16 17.79
N ALA A 130 7.36 21.12 18.48
CA ALA A 130 6.80 20.71 19.77
C ALA A 130 7.02 21.78 20.86
N GLU A 131 8.20 22.40 20.91
CA GLU A 131 8.51 23.46 21.87
C GLU A 131 7.70 24.74 21.60
N ALA A 132 7.53 25.11 20.32
CA ALA A 132 6.69 26.23 19.92
C ALA A 132 5.21 25.98 20.28
N ALA A 133 4.71 24.76 20.08
CA ALA A 133 3.36 24.39 20.45
C ALA A 133 3.13 24.41 21.97
N ALA A 134 4.12 23.98 22.76
CA ALA A 134 4.05 24.04 24.23
C ALA A 134 4.04 25.49 24.74
N LYS A 135 4.91 26.35 24.21
CA LYS A 135 4.95 27.79 24.55
C LYS A 135 3.63 28.49 24.20
N LYS A 136 3.04 28.16 23.05
CA LYS A 136 1.74 28.70 22.63
C LYS A 136 0.62 28.29 23.59
N LYS A 137 0.57 27.02 24.00
CA LYS A 137 -0.43 26.52 24.97
C LYS A 137 -0.31 27.19 26.33
N LEU A 138 0.92 27.41 26.82
CA LEU A 138 1.13 28.07 28.11
C LEU A 138 0.68 29.54 28.07
N ALA A 139 1.02 30.28 27.01
CA ALA A 139 0.58 31.67 26.84
C ALA A 139 -0.95 31.80 26.76
N GLU A 140 -1.61 30.84 26.10
CA GLU A 140 -3.07 30.80 25.99
C GLU A 140 -3.75 30.48 27.33
N GLN A 141 -3.17 29.59 28.14
CA GLN A 141 -3.63 29.30 29.50
C GLN A 141 -3.44 30.49 30.45
N GLU A 142 -2.30 31.18 30.38
CA GLU A 142 -2.05 32.39 31.18
C GLU A 142 -2.98 33.54 30.78
N ALA A 143 -3.26 33.72 29.48
CA ALA A 143 -4.21 34.70 29.01
C ALA A 143 -5.64 34.39 29.49
N ALA A 144 -6.06 33.12 29.40
CA ALA A 144 -7.36 32.68 29.89
C ALA A 144 -7.50 32.85 31.42
N ALA A 145 -6.44 32.56 32.19
CA ALA A 145 -6.43 32.76 33.64
C ALA A 145 -6.57 34.24 34.02
N LYS A 146 -5.84 35.13 33.34
CA LYS A 146 -5.93 36.59 33.57
C LYS A 146 -7.30 37.15 33.19
N GLU A 147 -7.90 36.67 32.11
CA GLU A 147 -9.26 37.07 31.70
C GLU A 147 -10.31 36.58 32.70
N ALA A 148 -10.17 35.35 33.22
CA ALA A 148 -11.05 34.80 34.25
C ALA A 148 -10.97 35.61 35.57
N GLU A 149 -9.76 35.93 36.03
CA GLU A 149 -9.57 36.75 37.25
C GLU A 149 -10.15 38.16 37.06
N ARG A 150 -10.02 38.74 35.87
CA ARG A 150 -10.61 40.04 35.52
C ARG A 150 -12.13 40.01 35.53
N GLN A 151 -12.75 38.95 34.98
CA GLN A 151 -14.20 38.75 34.98
C GLN A 151 -14.74 38.55 36.41
N GLU A 152 -13.99 37.88 37.28
CA GLU A 152 -14.37 37.66 38.68
C GLU A 152 -14.31 38.96 39.50
N LYS A 153 -13.27 39.79 39.29
CA LYS A 153 -13.17 41.13 39.93
C LYS A 153 -14.25 42.12 39.48
N LEU A 154 -14.85 41.93 38.31
CA LEU A 154 -15.95 42.75 37.80
C LEU A 154 -17.34 42.30 38.29
N ARG A 155 -17.42 41.11 38.92
CA ARG A 155 -18.66 40.55 39.47
C ARG A 155 -18.83 40.79 40.99
N GLN A 156 -17.81 41.34 41.66
CA GLN A 156 -17.87 41.80 43.05
C GLN A 156 -18.09 43.31 43.09
#